data_AF-A0A1R0KJ92-F1
#
_entry.id   AF-A0A1R0KJ92-F1
#
_cell.length_a   1.000
_cell.length_b   1.000
_cell.length_c   1.000
_cell.angle_alpha   90.00
_cell.angle_beta   90.00
_cell.angle_gamma   90.00
#
_symmetry.space_group_name_H-M   'P 1'
#
loop_
_entity.id
_entity.type
_entity.pdbx_description
1 polymer ?
#
loop_
_entity_poly.entity_id
_entity_poly.type
_entity_poly.pdbx_seq_one_letter_code
_entity_poly.pdbx_strand_id
1 'polypeptide(L)'
;MASAGYFISYSSVDGEEFALRLADTLEAGPPSYPAWLDRRALRPGEDWDEQIAEALRLCRGLLFVMTKDSVKAESVCKQEWSRALTHKKPILPLRFDVDAEMPFRLGSRQYIDFADFASGLARLRQHLAWMRTPQGVLSELEVQLLDARRELPRVPAGRRPVIEAAIRDISEKIKKQRLALEIDDPNSQVLHDFSSDLGASSQRMSDLLTGPESRNLSSGATSEHGRGAGHGFSTVQLESLNLPNRVGIEAYQLGAELVAGSIVLDSAICDYDGLALDNVKVEHAGVADGNVLHPEFVLDEKRKSPEPKPNRPKVHLVDWNAPIIDQGDILTLDVIRTDYWLSEATQRSIPRIQQEVRGGNIDLLRMARRLDVHLVVIAEGDGTMILTRRGRHVATEPGTWMVSVGESMDWEQDLTSAGVPHPAATARRCLSERDELNLPSELLGSARLQLIAIATEWSEMLVNLVVKVKIPNLTAKDVGLHFRRGENVQVDSVPFTSDSCVDLLRAGSFSGSIGGGVTTPVNDISLVALLAVARSEFSLSEITARV
;
A
#
# COMPACT_ATOMS: atom_id res chain seq x y z
N MET A 1 -17.64 -6.65 36.54
CA MET A 1 -18.33 -5.49 35.92
C MET A 1 -19.07 -6.02 34.70
N ALA A 2 -20.34 -5.64 34.48
CA ALA A 2 -21.06 -6.08 33.28
C ALA A 2 -20.22 -5.72 32.04
N SER A 3 -20.00 -6.70 31.16
CA SER A 3 -19.22 -6.50 29.93
C SER A 3 -19.86 -5.37 29.12
N ALA A 4 -19.08 -4.37 28.74
CA ALA A 4 -19.56 -3.27 27.89
C ALA A 4 -20.07 -3.84 26.56
N GLY A 5 -21.38 -3.83 26.37
CA GLY A 5 -22.03 -4.34 25.16
C GLY A 5 -21.87 -3.42 23.96
N TYR A 6 -22.41 -3.86 22.83
CA TYR A 6 -22.52 -3.06 21.61
C TYR A 6 -23.84 -2.28 21.62
N PHE A 7 -23.76 -0.97 21.34
CA PHE A 7 -24.95 -0.14 21.16
C PHE A 7 -25.50 -0.34 19.75
N ILE A 8 -26.76 -0.73 19.60
CA ILE A 8 -27.41 -0.86 18.30
C ILE A 8 -28.19 0.43 18.03
N SER A 9 -27.72 1.23 17.08
CA SER A 9 -28.40 2.43 16.59
C SER A 9 -29.23 2.06 15.37
N TYR A 10 -30.54 2.29 15.42
CA TYR A 10 -31.50 1.90 14.38
C TYR A 10 -32.68 2.88 14.34
N SER A 11 -33.38 2.95 13.21
CA SER A 11 -34.64 3.70 13.13
C SER A 11 -35.82 2.82 13.57
N SER A 12 -36.70 3.35 14.40
CA SER A 12 -37.96 2.70 14.77
C SER A 12 -38.99 2.67 13.64
N VAL A 13 -38.75 3.41 12.54
CA VAL A 13 -39.65 3.45 11.38
C VAL A 13 -39.50 2.20 10.51
N ASP A 14 -38.26 1.77 10.24
CA ASP A 14 -37.97 0.72 9.27
C ASP A 14 -36.84 -0.25 9.69
N GLY A 15 -36.28 -0.10 10.89
CA GLY A 15 -35.17 -0.94 11.40
C GLY A 15 -35.47 -1.75 12.66
N GLU A 16 -36.63 -1.60 13.30
CA GLU A 16 -36.92 -2.16 14.62
C GLU A 16 -36.89 -3.69 14.68
N GLU A 17 -37.59 -4.36 13.76
CA GLU A 17 -37.63 -5.83 13.72
C GLU A 17 -36.24 -6.43 13.51
N PHE A 18 -35.46 -5.84 12.59
CA PHE A 18 -34.09 -6.27 12.31
C PHE A 18 -33.19 -6.08 13.53
N ALA A 19 -33.25 -4.91 14.19
CA ALA A 19 -32.42 -4.60 15.36
C ALA A 19 -32.71 -5.54 16.54
N LEU A 20 -33.98 -5.87 16.79
CA LEU A 20 -34.37 -6.85 17.81
C LEU A 20 -33.83 -8.24 17.50
N ARG A 21 -34.02 -8.72 16.26
CA ARG A 21 -33.52 -10.03 15.83
C ARG A 21 -31.99 -10.09 15.89
N LEU A 22 -31.31 -9.01 15.51
CA LEU A 22 -29.85 -8.90 15.60
C LEU A 22 -29.38 -9.00 17.05
N ALA A 23 -30.01 -8.28 17.97
CA ALA A 23 -29.68 -8.33 19.40
C ALA A 23 -29.83 -9.74 19.97
N ASP A 24 -30.97 -10.40 19.73
CA ASP A 24 -31.22 -11.77 20.22
C ASP A 24 -30.18 -12.76 19.70
N THR A 25 -29.85 -12.66 18.41
CA THR A 25 -28.91 -13.59 17.77
C THR A 25 -27.45 -13.34 18.18
N LEU A 26 -27.06 -12.10 18.46
CA LEU A 26 -25.75 -11.76 19.01
C LEU A 26 -25.57 -12.28 20.44
N GLU A 27 -26.62 -12.16 21.27
CA GLU A 27 -26.60 -12.58 22.67
C GLU A 27 -26.70 -14.11 22.82
N ALA A 28 -27.49 -14.78 21.98
CA ALA A 28 -27.71 -16.22 22.05
C ALA A 28 -26.55 -17.07 21.47
N GLY A 29 -25.78 -16.53 20.52
CA GLY A 29 -24.72 -17.29 19.85
C GLY A 29 -23.41 -17.36 20.67
N PRO A 30 -22.61 -18.44 20.61
CA PRO A 30 -21.28 -18.51 21.23
C PRO A 30 -20.19 -17.89 20.32
N PRO A 31 -19.30 -17.01 20.83
CA PRO A 31 -19.36 -16.33 22.13
C PRO A 31 -20.49 -15.28 22.18
N SER A 32 -21.13 -15.11 23.34
CA SER A 32 -22.20 -14.13 23.51
C SER A 32 -21.65 -12.70 23.40
N TYR A 33 -22.33 -11.84 22.64
CA TYR A 33 -22.04 -10.42 22.53
C TYR A 33 -23.22 -9.63 23.09
N PRO A 34 -23.07 -9.00 24.29
CA PRO A 34 -24.15 -8.21 24.89
C PRO A 34 -24.53 -7.05 23.98
N ALA A 35 -25.83 -6.83 23.77
CA ALA A 35 -26.35 -5.77 22.92
C ALA A 35 -27.20 -4.81 23.76
N TRP A 36 -27.09 -3.51 23.47
CA TRP A 36 -27.93 -2.48 24.06
C TRP A 36 -28.79 -1.87 22.95
N LEU A 37 -30.10 -1.80 23.19
CA LEU A 37 -31.03 -0.99 22.40
C LEU A 37 -32.13 -0.42 23.31
N ASP A 38 -32.62 0.74 22.92
CA ASP A 38 -33.56 1.56 23.67
C ASP A 38 -34.85 0.78 24.09
N ARG A 39 -35.44 -0.03 23.21
CA ARG A 39 -36.65 -0.84 23.48
C ARG A 39 -36.49 -1.86 24.61
N ARG A 40 -35.26 -2.29 24.92
CA ARG A 40 -34.98 -3.33 25.93
C ARG A 40 -34.40 -2.76 27.21
N ALA A 41 -33.61 -1.70 27.09
CA ALA A 41 -32.69 -1.30 28.14
C ALA A 41 -33.09 0.00 28.85
N LEU A 42 -34.08 0.73 28.33
CA LEU A 42 -34.61 1.91 29.01
C LEU A 42 -35.42 1.54 30.25
N ARG A 43 -35.16 2.27 31.33
CA ARG A 43 -35.89 2.19 32.57
C ARG A 43 -37.04 3.19 32.57
N PRO A 44 -38.29 2.75 32.79
CA PRO A 44 -39.41 3.66 32.94
C PRO A 44 -39.18 4.65 34.10
N GLY A 45 -39.36 5.95 33.84
CA GLY A 45 -39.28 7.00 34.87
C GLY A 45 -37.94 7.72 34.99
N GLU A 46 -36.90 7.27 34.29
CA GLU A 46 -35.61 7.98 34.13
C GLU A 46 -35.60 8.78 32.82
N ASP A 47 -34.80 9.85 32.73
CA ASP A 47 -34.68 10.65 31.50
C ASP A 47 -34.12 9.78 30.36
N TRP A 48 -34.79 9.84 29.20
CA TRP A 48 -34.46 9.01 28.04
C TRP A 48 -33.12 9.41 27.41
N ASP A 49 -32.86 10.71 27.30
CA ASP A 49 -31.67 11.24 26.66
C ASP A 49 -30.42 10.97 27.51
N GLU A 50 -30.55 11.02 28.84
CA GLU A 50 -29.47 10.69 29.77
C GLU A 50 -29.10 9.20 29.70
N GLN A 51 -30.09 8.31 29.62
CA GLN A 51 -29.84 6.87 29.50
C GLN A 51 -29.15 6.50 28.18
N ILE A 52 -29.58 7.09 27.06
CA ILE A 52 -28.92 6.90 25.75
C ILE A 52 -27.48 7.44 25.77
N ALA A 53 -27.28 8.64 26.32
CA ALA A 53 -25.94 9.23 26.43
C ALA A 53 -25.01 8.36 27.27
N GLU A 54 -25.49 7.83 28.39
CA GLU A 54 -24.72 6.94 29.26
C GLU A 54 -24.42 5.59 28.59
N ALA A 55 -25.39 5.01 27.87
CA ALA A 55 -25.20 3.79 27.11
C ALA A 55 -24.14 3.95 26.01
N LEU A 56 -24.19 5.06 25.25
CA LEU A 56 -23.18 5.41 24.25
C LEU A 56 -21.80 5.65 24.87
N ARG A 57 -21.74 6.20 26.09
CA ARG A 57 -20.47 6.41 26.81
C ARG A 57 -19.86 5.09 27.27
N LEU A 58 -20.69 4.14 27.70
CA LEU A 58 -20.25 2.88 28.29
C LEU A 58 -20.07 1.74 27.27
N CYS A 59 -20.65 1.82 26.07
CA CYS A 59 -20.59 0.75 25.09
C CYS A 59 -19.16 0.46 24.59
N ARG A 60 -18.93 -0.75 24.09
CA ARG A 60 -17.68 -1.15 23.42
C ARG A 60 -17.57 -0.55 22.03
N GLY A 61 -18.69 -0.44 21.33
CA GLY A 61 -18.82 0.11 19.99
C GLY A 61 -20.28 0.27 19.60
N LEU A 62 -20.53 1.00 18.52
CA LEU A 62 -21.85 1.25 17.96
C LEU A 62 -22.04 0.44 16.68
N LEU A 63 -23.07 -0.38 16.62
CA LEU A 63 -23.56 -1.04 15.43
C LEU A 63 -24.64 -0.14 14.82
N PHE A 64 -24.36 0.44 13.65
CA PHE A 64 -25.29 1.36 13.00
C PHE A 64 -26.09 0.61 11.93
N VAL A 65 -27.37 0.37 12.19
CA VAL A 65 -28.28 -0.26 11.22
C VAL A 65 -28.70 0.77 10.19
N MET A 66 -28.18 0.62 8.97
CA MET A 66 -28.46 1.50 7.85
C MET A 66 -29.74 1.07 7.12
N THR A 67 -30.74 1.94 7.20
CA THR A 67 -32.04 1.85 6.52
C THR A 67 -32.31 3.17 5.80
N LYS A 68 -33.31 3.22 4.92
CA LYS A 68 -33.71 4.47 4.25
C LYS A 68 -34.01 5.60 5.22
N ASP A 69 -34.63 5.30 6.36
CA ASP A 69 -34.92 6.30 7.37
C ASP A 69 -33.70 6.63 8.24
N SER A 70 -32.94 5.62 8.68
CA SER A 70 -31.86 5.83 9.66
C SER A 70 -30.71 6.70 9.13
N VAL A 71 -30.50 6.73 7.81
CA VAL A 71 -29.44 7.52 7.17
C VAL A 71 -29.82 8.97 6.85
N LYS A 72 -31.11 9.34 7.01
CA LYS A 72 -31.58 10.71 6.74
C LYS A 72 -30.93 11.73 7.66
N ALA A 73 -30.84 12.96 7.19
CA ALA A 73 -30.23 14.06 7.94
C ALA A 73 -30.97 14.39 9.26
N GLU A 74 -32.27 14.09 9.33
CA GLU A 74 -33.18 14.33 10.45
C GLU A 74 -33.32 13.11 11.38
N SER A 75 -32.75 11.96 11.02
CA SER A 75 -32.81 10.75 11.83
C SER A 75 -32.17 10.94 13.20
N VAL A 76 -32.79 10.39 14.25
CA VAL A 76 -32.23 10.37 15.61
C VAL A 76 -30.88 9.63 15.64
N CYS A 77 -30.70 8.61 14.78
CA CYS A 77 -29.45 7.87 14.65
C CYS A 77 -28.25 8.80 14.36
N LYS A 78 -28.49 9.92 13.65
CA LYS A 78 -27.45 10.95 13.40
C LYS A 78 -26.84 11.49 14.69
N GLN A 79 -27.69 11.75 15.68
CA GLN A 79 -27.24 12.26 16.97
C GLN A 79 -26.46 11.17 17.73
N GLU A 80 -26.92 9.93 17.66
CA GLU A 80 -26.30 8.78 18.32
C GLU A 80 -24.90 8.48 17.77
N TRP A 81 -24.77 8.30 16.44
CA TRP A 81 -23.46 8.03 15.85
C TRP A 81 -22.53 9.24 15.93
N SER A 82 -23.05 10.47 15.93
CA SER A 82 -22.22 11.68 16.17
C SER A 82 -21.69 11.74 17.61
N ARG A 83 -22.51 11.34 18.60
CA ARG A 83 -22.09 11.23 20.01
C ARG A 83 -21.08 10.09 20.18
N ALA A 84 -21.28 8.95 19.52
CA ALA A 84 -20.32 7.84 19.51
C ALA A 84 -18.94 8.26 18.97
N LEU A 85 -18.89 9.02 17.87
CA LEU A 85 -17.64 9.62 17.36
C LEU A 85 -16.99 10.54 18.40
N THR A 86 -17.78 11.38 19.08
CA THR A 86 -17.27 12.27 20.15
C THR A 86 -16.66 11.48 21.32
N HIS A 87 -17.22 10.32 21.63
CA HIS A 87 -16.70 9.39 22.63
C HIS A 87 -15.61 8.44 22.10
N LYS A 88 -15.15 8.62 20.86
CA LYS A 88 -14.13 7.79 20.19
C LYS A 88 -14.52 6.31 20.17
N LYS A 89 -15.82 6.02 20.08
CA LYS A 89 -16.34 4.67 19.97
C LYS A 89 -16.19 4.17 18.54
N PRO A 90 -15.74 2.92 18.32
CA PRO A 90 -15.78 2.34 16.99
C PRO A 90 -17.23 2.24 16.52
N ILE A 91 -17.46 2.57 15.25
CA ILE A 91 -18.77 2.52 14.60
C ILE A 91 -18.67 1.52 13.46
N LEU A 92 -19.53 0.50 13.49
CA LEU A 92 -19.63 -0.52 12.46
C LEU A 92 -20.97 -0.38 11.73
N PRO A 93 -20.98 0.12 10.48
CA PRO A 93 -22.20 0.23 9.70
C PRO A 93 -22.67 -1.16 9.23
N LEU A 94 -23.96 -1.42 9.36
CA LEU A 94 -24.63 -2.66 8.94
C LEU A 94 -25.68 -2.28 7.90
N ARG A 95 -25.42 -2.60 6.63
CA ARG A 95 -26.32 -2.26 5.52
C ARG A 95 -27.48 -3.24 5.45
N PHE A 96 -28.64 -2.83 5.97
CA PHE A 96 -29.86 -3.63 5.89
C PHE A 96 -30.66 -3.31 4.62
N ASP A 97 -30.82 -2.02 4.30
CA ASP A 97 -31.44 -1.58 3.05
C ASP A 97 -30.35 -1.28 2.00
N VAL A 98 -30.48 -1.86 0.80
CA VAL A 98 -29.52 -1.67 -0.31
C VAL A 98 -29.47 -0.22 -0.78
N ASP A 99 -30.59 0.49 -0.67
CA ASP A 99 -30.73 1.89 -1.07
C ASP A 99 -30.32 2.86 0.06
N ALA A 100 -29.91 2.36 1.23
CA ALA A 100 -29.41 3.21 2.32
C ALA A 100 -27.99 3.68 2.02
N GLU A 101 -27.87 4.93 1.59
CA GLU A 101 -26.59 5.58 1.37
C GLU A 101 -25.90 5.89 2.71
N MET A 102 -24.60 5.59 2.80
CA MET A 102 -23.83 5.80 4.02
C MET A 102 -23.74 7.30 4.35
N PRO A 103 -24.06 7.73 5.58
CA PRO A 103 -23.90 9.12 5.97
C PRO A 103 -22.46 9.58 5.77
N PHE A 104 -22.27 10.75 5.17
CA PHE A 104 -20.98 11.34 4.82
C PHE A 104 -19.89 11.20 5.90
N ARG A 105 -20.20 11.47 7.17
CA ARG A 105 -19.25 11.39 8.31
C ARG A 105 -18.80 9.95 8.64
N LEU A 106 -19.50 8.95 8.13
CA LEU A 106 -19.18 7.54 8.24
C LEU A 106 -18.61 6.95 6.94
N GLY A 107 -18.58 7.72 5.84
CA GLY A 107 -18.32 7.30 4.46
C GLY A 107 -17.01 6.56 4.19
N SER A 108 -16.00 6.72 5.04
CA SER A 108 -14.71 6.01 4.93
C SER A 108 -14.71 4.62 5.58
N ARG A 109 -15.83 4.16 6.15
CA ARG A 109 -15.94 2.88 6.87
C ARG A 109 -16.56 1.82 5.96
N GLN A 110 -16.00 0.61 5.95
CA GLN A 110 -16.67 -0.52 5.32
C GLN A 110 -17.92 -0.90 6.12
N TYR A 111 -19.01 -1.20 5.42
CA TYR A 111 -20.22 -1.75 6.02
C TYR A 111 -20.22 -3.27 5.90
N ILE A 112 -20.94 -3.94 6.80
CA ILE A 112 -21.31 -5.35 6.63
C ILE A 112 -22.66 -5.40 5.96
N ASP A 113 -22.74 -6.10 4.83
CA ASP A 113 -23.99 -6.26 4.09
C ASP A 113 -24.90 -7.31 4.78
N PHE A 114 -26.14 -6.92 5.04
CA PHE A 114 -27.20 -7.73 5.65
C PHE A 114 -28.36 -8.00 4.68
N ALA A 115 -28.15 -7.85 3.36
CA ALA A 115 -29.11 -8.32 2.34
C ALA A 115 -29.54 -9.79 2.56
N ASP A 116 -28.62 -10.63 3.06
CA ASP A 116 -28.94 -11.92 3.69
C ASP A 116 -28.55 -11.91 5.17
N PHE A 117 -29.52 -12.17 6.05
CA PHE A 117 -29.34 -12.07 7.51
C PHE A 117 -28.30 -13.07 8.03
N ALA A 118 -28.30 -14.31 7.53
CA ALA A 118 -27.40 -15.36 8.03
C ALA A 118 -25.94 -15.06 7.67
N SER A 119 -25.69 -14.68 6.42
CA SER A 119 -24.37 -14.28 5.92
C SER A 119 -23.84 -13.02 6.61
N GLY A 120 -24.68 -11.98 6.72
CA GLY A 120 -24.33 -10.73 7.42
C GLY A 120 -23.99 -10.98 8.89
N LEU A 121 -24.78 -11.80 9.58
CA LEU A 121 -24.53 -12.16 10.98
C LEU A 121 -23.22 -12.95 11.15
N ALA A 122 -22.92 -13.89 10.25
CA ALA A 122 -21.67 -14.65 10.30
C ALA A 122 -20.45 -13.73 10.17
N ARG A 123 -20.49 -12.81 9.19
CA ARG A 123 -19.44 -11.80 8.97
C ARG A 123 -19.29 -10.87 10.17
N LEU A 124 -20.40 -10.39 10.73
CA LEU A 124 -20.38 -9.56 11.93
C LEU A 124 -19.72 -10.30 13.08
N ARG A 125 -20.11 -11.55 13.37
CA ARG A 125 -19.54 -12.32 14.47
C ARG A 125 -18.05 -12.62 14.27
N GLN A 126 -17.61 -12.86 13.03
CA GLN A 126 -16.19 -13.01 12.69
C GLN A 126 -15.42 -11.71 12.97
N HIS A 127 -15.96 -10.57 12.55
CA HIS A 127 -15.35 -9.26 12.81
C HIS A 127 -15.28 -8.96 14.31
N LEU A 128 -16.36 -9.18 15.07
CA LEU A 128 -16.37 -8.99 16.52
C LEU A 128 -15.40 -9.93 17.24
N ALA A 129 -15.20 -11.15 16.74
CA ALA A 129 -14.22 -12.09 17.28
C ALA A 129 -12.79 -11.62 16.99
N TRP A 130 -12.52 -11.17 15.76
CA TRP A 130 -11.24 -10.60 15.37
C TRP A 130 -10.88 -9.36 16.19
N MET A 131 -11.84 -8.47 16.47
CA MET A 131 -11.63 -7.29 17.33
C MET A 131 -11.21 -7.63 18.77
N ARG A 132 -11.31 -8.90 19.19
CA ARG A 132 -10.84 -9.38 20.50
C ARG A 132 -9.46 -10.02 20.44
N THR A 133 -8.90 -10.24 19.26
CA THR A 133 -7.53 -10.75 19.13
C THR A 133 -6.52 -9.63 19.39
N PRO A 134 -5.27 -9.97 19.72
CA PRO A 134 -4.22 -8.98 19.87
C PRO A 134 -4.04 -8.08 18.63
N GLN A 135 -4.26 -8.62 17.43
CA GLN A 135 -4.22 -7.87 16.15
C GLN A 135 -5.41 -6.92 16.01
N GLY A 136 -6.62 -7.35 16.35
CA GLY A 136 -7.80 -6.48 16.31
C GLY A 136 -7.71 -5.32 17.32
N VAL A 137 -7.16 -5.59 18.51
CA VAL A 137 -6.88 -4.54 19.51
C VAL A 137 -5.85 -3.54 18.99
N LEU A 138 -4.81 -4.00 18.30
CA LEU A 138 -3.83 -3.12 17.67
C LEU A 138 -4.48 -2.21 16.62
N SER A 139 -5.27 -2.80 15.71
CA SER A 139 -5.98 -2.03 14.67
C SER A 139 -6.93 -0.98 15.27
N GLU A 140 -7.65 -1.32 16.34
CA GLU A 140 -8.50 -0.35 17.05
C GLU A 140 -7.69 0.84 17.61
N LEU A 141 -6.54 0.56 18.23
CA LEU A 141 -5.68 1.61 18.78
C LEU A 141 -5.10 2.50 17.69
N GLU A 142 -4.75 1.95 16.53
CA GLU A 142 -4.24 2.70 15.38
C GLU A 142 -5.29 3.66 14.82
N VAL A 143 -6.55 3.21 14.70
CA VAL A 143 -7.67 4.08 14.32
C VAL A 143 -7.87 5.19 15.34
N GLN A 144 -7.84 4.87 16.65
CA GLN A 144 -7.96 5.89 17.71
C GLN A 144 -6.82 6.91 17.67
N LEU A 145 -5.60 6.47 17.35
CA LEU A 145 -4.44 7.35 17.20
C LEU A 145 -4.62 8.29 16.00
N LEU A 146 -5.09 7.77 14.87
CA LEU A 146 -5.37 8.55 13.67
C LEU A 146 -6.43 9.62 13.95
N ASP A 147 -7.53 9.25 14.60
CA ASP A 147 -8.61 10.18 14.94
C ASP A 147 -8.12 11.26 15.92
N ALA A 148 -7.31 10.89 16.93
CA ALA A 148 -6.73 11.87 17.86
C ALA A 148 -5.76 12.84 17.16
N ARG A 149 -4.95 12.35 16.20
CA ARG A 149 -4.05 13.20 15.39
C ARG A 149 -4.82 14.14 14.48
N ARG A 150 -5.93 13.69 13.89
CA ARG A 150 -6.85 14.54 13.12
C ARG A 150 -7.51 15.59 14.00
N GLU A 151 -7.87 15.25 15.24
CA GLU A 151 -8.52 16.17 16.17
C GLU A 151 -7.57 17.28 16.66
N LEU A 152 -6.29 16.97 16.89
CA LEU A 152 -5.31 17.88 17.48
C LEU A 152 -5.20 19.28 16.83
N PRO A 153 -5.06 19.44 15.49
CA PRO A 153 -4.99 20.77 14.88
C PRO A 153 -6.34 21.52 14.92
N ARG A 154 -7.45 20.81 15.14
CA ARG A 154 -8.83 21.33 15.03
C ARG A 154 -9.42 21.78 16.38
N VAL A 155 -8.71 21.55 17.49
CA VAL A 155 -9.18 21.94 18.83
C VAL A 155 -8.54 23.23 19.37
N PRO A 156 -9.27 23.97 20.23
CA PRO A 156 -8.73 25.17 20.90
C PRO A 156 -7.46 24.88 21.68
N ALA A 157 -6.57 25.87 21.81
CA ALA A 157 -5.27 25.74 22.46
C ALA A 157 -5.33 25.12 23.87
N GLY A 158 -6.36 25.46 24.66
CA GLY A 158 -6.54 24.92 26.02
C GLY A 158 -6.88 23.42 26.07
N ARG A 159 -7.33 22.81 24.96
CA ARG A 159 -7.68 21.38 24.86
C ARG A 159 -6.58 20.54 24.20
N ARG A 160 -5.59 21.17 23.55
CA ARG A 160 -4.46 20.48 22.91
C ARG A 160 -3.67 19.57 23.86
N PRO A 161 -3.33 19.98 25.11
CA PRO A 161 -2.58 19.12 26.03
C PRO A 161 -3.30 17.80 26.35
N VAL A 162 -4.64 17.81 26.37
CA VAL A 162 -5.46 16.62 26.61
C VAL A 162 -5.36 15.64 25.43
N ILE A 163 -5.40 16.16 24.20
CA ILE A 163 -5.28 15.33 22.99
C ILE A 163 -3.85 14.82 22.83
N GLU A 164 -2.84 15.65 23.08
CA GLU A 164 -1.43 15.25 23.07
C GLU A 164 -1.12 14.16 24.10
N ALA A 165 -1.71 14.25 25.30
CA ALA A 165 -1.64 13.19 26.30
C ALA A 165 -2.29 11.90 25.79
N ALA A 166 -3.49 11.98 25.21
CA ALA A 166 -4.16 10.82 24.63
C ALA A 166 -3.34 10.19 23.48
N ILE A 167 -2.72 10.99 22.62
CA ILE A 167 -1.84 10.51 21.53
C ILE A 167 -0.65 9.75 22.12
N ARG A 168 0.01 10.28 23.16
CA ARG A 168 1.10 9.57 23.84
C ARG A 168 0.63 8.26 24.44
N ASP A 169 -0.48 8.27 25.19
CA ASP A 169 -1.01 7.08 25.85
C ASP A 169 -1.40 5.98 24.85
N ILE A 170 -2.05 6.36 23.75
CA ILE A 170 -2.42 5.42 22.68
C ILE A 170 -1.16 4.89 21.99
N SER A 171 -0.17 5.74 21.70
CA SER A 171 1.09 5.32 21.09
C SER A 171 1.85 4.32 21.96
N GLU A 172 1.88 4.53 23.28
CA GLU A 172 2.47 3.58 24.24
C GLU A 172 1.69 2.26 24.30
N LYS A 173 0.36 2.30 24.24
CA LYS A 173 -0.47 1.09 24.15
C LYS A 173 -0.19 0.31 22.86
N ILE A 174 -0.09 1.00 21.71
CA ILE A 174 0.28 0.39 20.43
C ILE A 174 1.65 -0.27 20.54
N LYS A 175 2.65 0.41 21.10
CA LYS A 175 3.99 -0.13 21.30
C LYS A 175 3.97 -1.39 22.17
N LYS A 176 3.26 -1.37 23.30
CA LYS A 176 3.09 -2.55 24.18
C LYS A 176 2.36 -3.69 23.47
N GLN A 177 1.34 -3.38 22.68
CA GLN A 177 0.55 -4.37 21.96
C GLN A 177 1.37 -5.03 20.84
N ARG A 178 2.18 -4.26 20.11
CA ARG A 178 3.14 -4.77 19.11
C ARG A 178 4.20 -5.67 19.76
N LEU A 179 4.77 -5.23 20.88
CA LEU A 179 5.73 -6.06 21.63
C LEU A 179 5.10 -7.35 22.18
N ALA A 180 3.84 -7.31 22.64
CA ALA A 180 3.13 -8.50 23.09
C ALA A 180 2.88 -9.49 21.93
N LEU A 181 2.59 -8.98 20.73
CA LEU A 181 2.47 -9.78 19.51
C LEU A 181 3.80 -10.43 19.09
N GLU A 182 4.95 -9.81 19.41
CA GLU A 182 6.30 -10.36 19.16
C GLU A 182 6.73 -11.43 20.19
N ILE A 183 6.27 -11.34 21.43
CA ILE A 183 6.66 -12.26 22.53
C ILE A 183 5.83 -13.55 22.53
N ASP A 184 4.58 -13.51 22.04
CA ASP A 184 3.68 -14.68 21.99
C ASP A 184 3.95 -15.61 20.79
N ASP A 185 5.07 -15.41 20.08
CA ASP A 185 5.59 -16.33 19.06
C ASP A 185 6.44 -17.45 19.74
N PRO A 186 5.98 -18.72 19.74
CA PRO A 186 6.71 -19.83 20.35
C PRO A 186 8.07 -20.13 19.69
N ASN A 187 8.37 -19.55 18.53
CA ASN A 187 9.58 -19.83 17.74
C ASN A 187 10.75 -18.88 17.97
N SER A 188 10.67 -17.95 18.93
CA SER A 188 11.76 -16.98 19.15
C SER A 188 13.06 -17.57 19.76
N GLN A 189 13.22 -18.90 19.83
CA GLN A 189 14.39 -19.57 20.43
C GLN A 189 14.95 -20.77 19.63
N VAL A 190 15.23 -20.67 18.32
CA VAL A 190 16.25 -21.55 17.68
C VAL A 190 16.94 -20.81 16.52
N LEU A 191 18.17 -20.35 16.74
CA LEU A 191 19.04 -19.72 15.74
C LEU A 191 20.28 -20.59 15.41
N HIS A 192 20.11 -21.91 15.27
CA HIS A 192 21.19 -22.74 14.73
C HIS A 192 20.64 -23.94 13.95
N ASP A 193 21.23 -24.11 12.76
CA ASP A 193 21.14 -25.25 11.85
C ASP A 193 19.87 -25.39 11.02
N PHE A 194 19.89 -24.87 9.79
CA PHE A 194 19.36 -25.54 8.59
C PHE A 194 20.00 -24.95 7.32
N SER A 195 21.23 -25.39 7.05
CA SER A 195 21.89 -25.27 5.75
C SER A 195 22.18 -26.68 5.23
N SER A 196 21.27 -27.25 4.45
CA SER A 196 21.62 -28.21 3.40
C SER A 196 20.40 -28.49 2.53
N ASP A 197 20.56 -28.25 1.24
CA ASP A 197 19.68 -28.52 0.11
C ASP A 197 18.79 -27.36 -0.37
N LEU A 198 19.42 -26.44 -1.11
CA LEU A 198 18.89 -25.75 -2.31
C LEU A 198 20.06 -25.06 -3.05
N GLY A 199 21.04 -25.87 -3.45
CA GLY A 199 22.18 -25.42 -4.26
C GLY A 199 21.82 -25.41 -5.74
N ALA A 200 21.46 -24.23 -6.28
CA ALA A 200 21.71 -23.80 -7.67
C ALA A 200 21.04 -22.45 -8.03
N SER A 201 20.80 -21.55 -7.06
CA SER A 201 20.51 -20.12 -7.33
C SER A 201 21.03 -19.17 -6.24
N SER A 202 21.62 -19.73 -5.17
CA SER A 202 22.19 -18.99 -4.04
C SER A 202 23.58 -18.36 -4.28
N GLN A 203 24.26 -18.69 -5.40
CA GLN A 203 25.65 -18.29 -5.62
C GLN A 203 25.83 -16.78 -5.89
N ARG A 204 24.78 -16.05 -6.31
CA ARG A 204 24.88 -14.59 -6.55
C ARG A 204 24.72 -13.74 -5.29
N MET A 205 24.15 -14.28 -4.22
CA MET A 205 23.95 -13.56 -2.95
C MET A 205 25.08 -13.84 -1.94
N SER A 206 25.68 -15.04 -1.97
CA SER A 206 26.80 -15.40 -1.08
C SER A 206 28.08 -14.62 -1.38
N ASP A 207 28.36 -14.35 -2.65
CA ASP A 207 29.57 -13.65 -3.07
C ASP A 207 29.52 -12.13 -2.75
N LEU A 208 28.34 -11.61 -2.43
CA LEU A 208 28.10 -10.25 -1.91
C LEU A 208 28.16 -10.17 -0.38
N LEU A 209 28.21 -11.29 0.33
CA LEU A 209 28.07 -11.36 1.80
C LEU A 209 29.32 -11.82 2.57
N THR A 210 30.44 -12.16 1.92
CA THR A 210 31.70 -12.43 2.64
C THR A 210 32.94 -11.93 1.88
N GLY A 211 33.59 -10.89 2.42
CA GLY A 211 35.00 -10.58 2.13
C GLY A 211 35.95 -11.54 2.85
N PRO A 212 37.23 -11.68 2.41
CA PRO A 212 38.05 -12.82 2.74
C PRO A 212 38.78 -12.64 4.08
N GLU A 213 38.84 -13.69 4.92
CA GLU A 213 40.10 -14.17 5.52
C GLU A 213 39.96 -15.46 6.39
N SER A 214 40.91 -16.37 6.15
CA SER A 214 41.48 -17.39 7.08
C SER A 214 40.70 -18.65 7.50
N ARG A 215 40.92 -19.72 6.69
CA ARG A 215 41.49 -21.05 7.03
C ARG A 215 41.23 -21.73 8.39
N ASN A 216 40.84 -23.02 8.24
CA ASN A 216 41.19 -24.24 8.99
C ASN A 216 40.58 -24.46 10.38
N LEU A 217 39.76 -25.50 10.51
CA LEU A 217 40.15 -26.80 11.11
C LEU A 217 39.00 -27.83 11.00
N SER A 218 39.42 -29.09 10.92
CA SER A 218 38.71 -30.29 10.48
C SER A 218 38.02 -31.10 11.59
N SER A 219 37.17 -32.04 11.15
CA SER A 219 36.73 -33.31 11.79
C SER A 219 35.63 -33.20 12.84
N GLY A 220 34.62 -34.07 12.92
CA GLY A 220 34.27 -35.28 12.18
C GLY A 220 33.15 -36.02 12.94
N ALA A 221 32.50 -36.98 12.25
CA ALA A 221 31.69 -38.09 12.79
C ALA A 221 30.30 -37.75 13.39
N THR A 222 29.20 -38.50 13.26
CA THR A 222 28.64 -39.53 12.36
C THR A 222 27.33 -39.99 13.03
N SER A 223 26.34 -40.43 12.23
CA SER A 223 25.23 -41.36 12.60
C SER A 223 24.11 -40.77 13.49
N GLU A 224 22.83 -41.15 13.41
CA GLU A 224 22.05 -42.07 12.59
C GLU A 224 20.56 -41.95 13.02
N HIS A 225 19.64 -42.35 12.12
CA HIS A 225 18.28 -42.88 12.37
C HIS A 225 17.13 -41.96 12.88
N GLY A 226 16.03 -41.94 12.10
CA GLY A 226 14.66 -41.85 12.67
C GLY A 226 13.59 -41.13 11.84
N ARG A 227 12.88 -41.88 11.00
CA ARG A 227 11.73 -41.50 10.14
C ARG A 227 10.57 -40.78 10.87
N GLY A 228 9.90 -39.85 10.17
CA GLY A 228 8.42 -39.83 10.07
C GLY A 228 7.68 -38.49 10.23
N ALA A 229 7.10 -38.01 9.12
CA ALA A 229 5.87 -37.21 8.98
C ALA A 229 5.86 -35.70 9.37
N GLY A 230 6.04 -34.84 8.34
CA GLY A 230 4.98 -33.97 7.78
C GLY A 230 4.45 -32.74 8.53
N HIS A 231 4.77 -31.56 7.97
CA HIS A 231 4.11 -30.23 8.09
C HIS A 231 4.31 -29.45 9.40
N GLY A 232 4.56 -28.13 9.41
CA GLY A 232 4.67 -27.12 8.36
C GLY A 232 4.82 -25.73 9.00
N PHE A 233 5.67 -24.86 8.43
CA PHE A 233 5.68 -23.42 8.72
C PHE A 233 4.33 -22.84 8.27
N SER A 234 3.72 -21.99 9.11
CA SER A 234 2.44 -21.37 8.80
C SER A 234 2.60 -20.35 7.66
N THR A 235 2.30 -20.81 6.45
CA THR A 235 1.94 -19.99 5.31
C THR A 235 0.78 -19.07 5.69
N VAL A 236 1.00 -17.75 5.74
CA VAL A 236 -0.11 -16.81 5.76
C VAL A 236 -0.67 -16.77 4.34
N GLN A 237 -1.93 -17.23 4.20
CA GLN A 237 -2.65 -17.20 2.94
C GLN A 237 -2.87 -15.76 2.49
N LEU A 238 -2.52 -15.49 1.23
CA LEU A 238 -3.04 -14.37 0.44
C LEU A 238 -4.57 -14.49 0.31
N GLU A 239 -5.32 -14.10 1.32
CA GLU A 239 -6.73 -13.76 1.16
C GLU A 239 -6.79 -12.24 0.93
N SER A 240 -6.90 -11.66 -0.27
CA SER A 240 -7.25 -12.16 -1.60
C SER A 240 -6.69 -11.20 -2.66
N LEU A 241 -5.42 -11.36 -3.00
CA LEU A 241 -5.05 -11.33 -4.41
C LEU A 241 -4.86 -12.81 -4.72
N ASN A 242 -5.77 -13.44 -5.47
CA ASN A 242 -5.45 -14.73 -6.06
C ASN A 242 -4.30 -14.45 -7.04
N LEU A 243 -3.09 -14.34 -6.52
CA LEU A 243 -1.89 -14.32 -7.31
C LEU A 243 -1.37 -15.73 -7.26
N PRO A 244 -1.47 -16.42 -8.39
CA PRO A 244 -1.26 -17.85 -8.41
C PRO A 244 0.20 -18.19 -8.17
N ASN A 245 0.42 -19.30 -7.46
CA ASN A 245 1.73 -19.78 -7.08
C ASN A 245 2.63 -19.89 -8.32
N ARG A 246 3.73 -19.11 -8.35
CA ARG A 246 4.72 -18.90 -9.44
C ARG A 246 4.50 -17.66 -10.33
N VAL A 247 4.40 -16.49 -9.70
CA VAL A 247 5.01 -15.27 -10.29
C VAL A 247 6.52 -15.40 -10.05
N GLY A 248 7.38 -15.01 -11.00
CA GLY A 248 8.84 -15.08 -10.87
C GLY A 248 9.45 -14.17 -9.80
N ILE A 249 8.62 -13.68 -8.88
CA ILE A 249 8.95 -12.80 -7.77
C ILE A 249 8.43 -13.44 -6.49
N GLU A 250 9.31 -13.63 -5.51
CA GLU A 250 8.92 -14.09 -4.18
C GLU A 250 8.24 -12.97 -3.41
N ALA A 251 7.10 -13.26 -2.77
CA ALA A 251 6.36 -12.28 -1.99
C ALA A 251 6.36 -12.61 -0.49
N TYR A 252 6.53 -11.59 0.35
CA TYR A 252 6.62 -11.70 1.81
C TYR A 252 5.88 -10.54 2.47
N GLN A 253 5.51 -10.71 3.73
CA GLN A 253 4.89 -9.64 4.51
C GLN A 253 5.95 -8.94 5.37
N LEU A 254 6.05 -7.62 5.27
CA LEU A 254 6.92 -6.78 6.11
C LEU A 254 6.03 -5.87 6.97
N GLY A 255 5.67 -6.35 8.16
CA GLY A 255 4.68 -5.65 9.00
C GLY A 255 3.28 -5.70 8.39
N ALA A 256 2.69 -4.53 8.09
CA ALA A 256 1.42 -4.43 7.38
C ALA A 256 1.56 -4.46 5.85
N GLU A 257 2.78 -4.25 5.34
CA GLU A 257 3.03 -4.05 3.91
C GLU A 257 3.33 -5.37 3.18
N LEU A 258 2.91 -5.43 1.91
CA LEU A 258 3.23 -6.52 1.01
C LEU A 258 4.57 -6.22 0.29
N VAL A 259 5.49 -7.17 0.35
CA VAL A 259 6.75 -7.14 -0.37
C VAL A 259 6.69 -8.16 -1.50
N ALA A 260 7.08 -7.79 -2.70
CA ALA A 260 7.27 -8.67 -3.85
C ALA A 260 8.67 -8.42 -4.43
N GLY A 261 9.61 -9.33 -4.19
CA GLY A 261 11.01 -9.20 -4.64
C GLY A 261 11.69 -8.07 -3.90
N SER A 262 12.28 -7.13 -4.64
CA SER A 262 12.78 -5.88 -4.09
C SER A 262 11.69 -4.80 -3.91
N ILE A 263 10.41 -5.08 -4.16
CA ILE A 263 9.36 -4.05 -4.14
C ILE A 263 8.53 -4.14 -2.87
N VAL A 264 8.34 -3.03 -2.18
CA VAL A 264 7.35 -2.85 -1.10
C VAL A 264 6.17 -2.09 -1.70
N LEU A 265 4.96 -2.61 -1.60
CA LEU A 265 3.77 -1.87 -2.01
C LEU A 265 3.40 -0.85 -0.93
N ASP A 266 3.41 0.43 -1.28
CA ASP A 266 2.99 1.52 -0.37
C ASP A 266 1.47 1.75 -0.46
N SER A 267 0.81 1.22 -1.51
CA SER A 267 -0.66 1.24 -1.69
C SER A 267 -1.18 -0.14 -2.06
N ALA A 268 -2.50 -0.35 -1.98
CA ALA A 268 -3.10 -1.56 -2.52
C ALA A 268 -2.90 -1.67 -4.06
N ILE A 269 -2.94 -2.88 -4.60
CA ILE A 269 -2.91 -3.08 -6.06
C ILE A 269 -4.21 -2.53 -6.65
N CYS A 270 -4.09 -1.69 -7.68
CA CYS A 270 -5.20 -1.00 -8.34
C CYS A 270 -5.95 0.00 -7.44
N ASP A 271 -5.37 0.44 -6.32
CA ASP A 271 -5.99 1.40 -5.39
C ASP A 271 -6.39 2.72 -6.09
N TYR A 272 -5.69 3.07 -7.17
CA TYR A 272 -5.90 4.28 -7.95
C TYR A 272 -6.40 4.04 -9.36
N ASP A 273 -6.84 2.84 -9.71
CA ASP A 273 -7.26 2.55 -11.08
C ASP A 273 -8.38 3.51 -11.53
N GLY A 274 -8.15 4.19 -12.65
CA GLY A 274 -9.04 5.24 -13.15
C GLY A 274 -8.60 6.67 -12.84
N LEU A 275 -7.72 6.89 -11.84
CA LEU A 275 -7.24 8.22 -11.47
C LEU A 275 -6.35 8.78 -12.59
N ALA A 276 -6.84 9.82 -13.27
CA ALA A 276 -6.06 10.55 -14.24
C ALA A 276 -4.82 11.16 -13.57
N LEU A 277 -3.64 10.97 -14.16
CA LEU A 277 -2.39 11.47 -13.57
C LEU A 277 -2.38 13.00 -13.43
N ASP A 278 -3.12 13.71 -14.29
CA ASP A 278 -3.33 15.16 -14.22
C ASP A 278 -4.16 15.61 -13.00
N ASN A 279 -4.86 14.68 -12.33
CA ASN A 279 -5.62 14.95 -11.10
C ASN A 279 -4.79 14.74 -9.82
N VAL A 280 -3.51 14.35 -9.93
CA VAL A 280 -2.60 14.29 -8.79
C VAL A 280 -2.20 15.72 -8.42
N LYS A 281 -2.48 16.18 -7.20
CA LYS A 281 -1.99 17.48 -6.72
C LYS A 281 -0.68 17.34 -5.98
N VAL A 282 0.19 18.31 -6.18
CA VAL A 282 1.40 18.50 -5.38
C VAL A 282 1.16 19.72 -4.50
N GLU A 283 0.79 19.52 -3.23
CA GLU A 283 0.30 20.61 -2.34
C GLU A 283 1.42 21.36 -1.63
N HIS A 284 2.41 20.65 -1.09
CA HIS A 284 3.55 21.27 -0.42
C HIS A 284 4.79 21.08 -1.29
N ALA A 285 5.25 22.18 -1.91
CA ALA A 285 6.55 22.30 -2.56
C ALA A 285 7.45 23.17 -1.67
N GLY A 286 7.80 22.67 -0.49
CA GLY A 286 8.61 23.39 0.50
C GLY A 286 10.09 23.03 0.42
N VAL A 287 10.97 24.00 0.69
CA VAL A 287 12.33 23.70 1.17
C VAL A 287 12.18 23.37 2.65
N ALA A 288 12.54 22.16 3.06
CA ALA A 288 12.34 21.73 4.44
C ALA A 288 13.10 22.63 5.41
N ASP A 289 12.35 23.34 6.26
CA ASP A 289 12.87 24.00 7.45
C ASP A 289 13.22 22.93 8.49
N GLY A 290 14.36 22.28 8.26
CA GLY A 290 15.33 22.07 9.33
C GLY A 290 15.14 20.91 10.31
N ASN A 291 14.30 19.89 10.08
CA ASN A 291 14.46 18.64 10.85
C ASN A 291 13.92 17.37 10.15
N VAL A 292 14.88 16.55 9.71
CA VAL A 292 14.80 15.09 9.51
C VAL A 292 14.01 14.59 8.28
N LEU A 293 14.57 14.79 7.08
CA LEU A 293 14.06 14.13 5.87
C LEU A 293 14.79 12.83 5.55
N HIS A 294 16.07 12.75 5.92
CA HIS A 294 16.91 11.58 5.80
C HIS A 294 17.69 11.42 7.12
N PRO A 295 18.09 10.19 7.48
CA PRO A 295 18.92 9.95 8.65
C PRO A 295 20.26 10.72 8.58
N GLU A 296 20.78 11.15 9.73
CA GLU A 296 22.02 11.95 9.78
C GLU A 296 23.20 11.24 9.09
N PHE A 297 23.26 9.91 9.16
CA PHE A 297 24.31 9.15 8.49
C PHE A 297 24.26 9.22 6.96
N VAL A 298 23.08 9.44 6.37
CA VAL A 298 22.95 9.68 4.92
C VAL A 298 23.46 11.09 4.58
N LEU A 299 23.18 12.06 5.46
CA LEU A 299 23.69 13.43 5.30
C LEU A 299 25.22 13.48 5.48
N ASP A 300 25.77 12.72 6.42
CA ASP A 300 27.21 12.49 6.56
C ASP A 300 27.81 11.91 5.28
N GLU A 301 27.17 10.90 4.69
CA GLU A 301 27.64 10.29 3.45
C GLU A 301 27.61 11.29 2.28
N LYS A 302 26.56 12.11 2.19
CA LYS A 302 26.49 13.21 1.21
C LYS A 302 27.65 14.19 1.38
N ARG A 303 27.97 14.60 2.61
CA ARG A 303 29.07 15.54 2.92
C ARG A 303 30.45 15.02 2.53
N LYS A 304 30.63 13.70 2.39
CA LYS A 304 31.90 13.08 1.93
C LYS A 304 32.09 13.17 0.42
N SER A 305 31.02 13.38 -0.34
CA SER A 305 31.11 13.50 -1.80
C SER A 305 31.57 14.91 -2.17
N PRO A 306 32.77 15.10 -2.74
CA PRO A 306 33.17 16.39 -3.28
C PRO A 306 32.18 16.71 -4.41
N GLU A 307 31.51 17.87 -4.41
CA GLU A 307 30.57 18.23 -5.49
C GLU A 307 31.31 18.35 -6.84
N PRO A 308 31.03 17.54 -7.87
CA PRO A 308 31.19 18.01 -9.23
C PRO A 308 29.89 18.63 -9.73
N LYS A 309 30.04 19.68 -10.52
CA LYS A 309 28.98 20.29 -11.30
C LYS A 309 28.82 19.53 -12.62
N PRO A 310 27.59 19.34 -13.11
CA PRO A 310 26.33 19.90 -12.60
C PRO A 310 25.63 18.98 -11.60
N ASN A 311 25.08 19.58 -10.53
CA ASN A 311 24.17 18.92 -9.61
C ASN A 311 22.73 19.15 -10.10
N ARG A 312 22.01 18.10 -10.49
CA ARG A 312 20.63 18.21 -11.00
C ARG A 312 19.63 18.12 -9.84
N PRO A 313 18.76 19.12 -9.65
CA PRO A 313 17.70 19.08 -8.66
C PRO A 313 16.71 17.93 -8.91
N LYS A 314 16.40 17.17 -7.88
CA LYS A 314 15.45 16.05 -7.94
C LYS A 314 14.27 16.29 -7.01
N VAL A 315 13.19 15.56 -7.27
CA VAL A 315 12.02 15.56 -6.39
C VAL A 315 12.04 14.32 -5.51
N HIS A 316 11.89 14.52 -4.20
CA HIS A 316 11.67 13.42 -3.25
C HIS A 316 10.26 13.51 -2.69
N LEU A 317 9.60 12.37 -2.57
CA LEU A 317 8.31 12.22 -1.89
C LEU A 317 8.56 12.15 -0.39
N VAL A 318 7.82 12.95 0.37
CA VAL A 318 7.86 12.96 1.84
C VAL A 318 6.67 12.19 2.41
N ASP A 319 5.48 12.49 1.89
CA ASP A 319 4.22 11.89 2.30
C ASP A 319 3.22 11.99 1.15
N TRP A 320 2.12 11.25 1.24
CA TRP A 320 1.02 11.37 0.31
C TRP A 320 -0.31 11.06 0.99
N ASN A 321 -1.38 11.66 0.51
CA ASN A 321 -2.73 11.47 1.01
C ASN A 321 -3.61 10.93 -0.12
N ALA A 322 -4.20 9.75 0.10
CA ALA A 322 -5.13 9.11 -0.82
C ALA A 322 -6.26 10.07 -1.25
N PRO A 323 -6.82 9.90 -2.47
CA PRO A 323 -7.94 10.71 -2.95
C PRO A 323 -9.11 10.77 -1.97
N ILE A 324 -9.63 11.98 -1.76
CA ILE A 324 -10.85 12.23 -1.00
C ILE A 324 -12.00 12.40 -2.00
N ILE A 325 -12.97 11.49 -1.95
CA ILE A 325 -14.08 11.33 -2.92
C ILE A 325 -14.85 12.65 -3.20
N ASP A 326 -14.91 13.55 -2.21
CA ASP A 326 -15.69 14.79 -2.30
C ASP A 326 -14.87 16.02 -2.72
N GLN A 327 -13.59 15.83 -3.04
CA GLN A 327 -12.67 16.89 -3.49
C GLN A 327 -12.12 16.65 -4.90
N GLY A 328 -12.82 15.85 -5.72
CA GLY A 328 -12.53 15.66 -7.13
C GLY A 328 -11.54 14.53 -7.44
N ASP A 329 -11.49 13.49 -6.59
CA ASP A 329 -10.58 12.35 -6.72
C ASP A 329 -9.11 12.78 -6.82
N ILE A 330 -8.68 13.62 -5.89
CA ILE A 330 -7.36 14.24 -5.95
C ILE A 330 -6.43 13.55 -4.95
N LEU A 331 -5.47 12.79 -5.46
CA LEU A 331 -4.32 12.33 -4.69
C LEU A 331 -3.41 13.52 -4.41
N THR A 332 -3.06 13.76 -3.15
CA THR A 332 -2.12 14.82 -2.79
C THR A 332 -0.75 14.22 -2.48
N LEU A 333 0.30 14.76 -3.10
CA LEU A 333 1.69 14.46 -2.82
C LEU A 333 2.36 15.62 -2.07
N ASP A 334 3.08 15.31 -1.01
CA ASP A 334 3.98 16.23 -0.35
C ASP A 334 5.40 15.94 -0.83
N VAL A 335 6.02 16.91 -1.50
CA VAL A 335 7.31 16.73 -2.14
C VAL A 335 8.28 17.84 -1.78
N ILE A 336 9.56 17.52 -1.89
CA ILE A 336 10.63 18.45 -1.57
C ILE A 336 11.66 18.51 -2.67
N ARG A 337 12.30 19.67 -2.77
CA ARG A 337 13.45 19.85 -3.65
C ARG A 337 14.68 19.27 -2.98
N THR A 338 15.29 18.30 -3.63
CA THR A 338 16.58 17.73 -3.25
C THR A 338 17.53 17.79 -4.43
N ASP A 339 18.62 17.04 -4.35
CA ASP A 339 19.65 17.03 -5.36
C ASP A 339 20.17 15.62 -5.65
N TYR A 340 20.90 15.50 -6.76
CA TYR A 340 21.43 14.24 -7.22
C TYR A 340 22.33 13.58 -6.17
N TRP A 341 23.16 14.36 -5.48
CA TRP A 341 24.09 13.85 -4.47
C TRP A 341 23.41 13.26 -3.23
N LEU A 342 22.24 13.78 -2.83
CA LEU A 342 21.46 13.15 -1.76
C LEU A 342 20.94 11.77 -2.20
N SER A 343 20.56 11.63 -3.47
CA SER A 343 20.10 10.36 -4.02
C SER A 343 21.25 9.33 -4.04
N GLU A 344 22.44 9.74 -4.49
CA GLU A 344 23.66 8.93 -4.44
C GLU A 344 24.06 8.54 -3.02
N ALA A 345 24.00 9.48 -2.08
CA ALA A 345 24.31 9.23 -0.67
C ALA A 345 23.32 8.24 -0.04
N THR A 346 22.04 8.34 -0.43
CA THR A 346 21.00 7.39 -0.02
C THR A 346 21.32 6.00 -0.54
N GLN A 347 21.64 5.86 -1.83
CA GLN A 347 22.04 4.59 -2.44
C GLN A 347 23.25 3.95 -1.75
N ARG A 348 24.30 4.73 -1.47
CA ARG A 348 25.48 4.24 -0.72
C ARG A 348 25.16 3.83 0.72
N SER A 349 24.09 4.39 1.28
CA SER A 349 23.67 4.14 2.66
C SER A 349 22.60 3.05 2.77
N ILE A 350 22.14 2.44 1.66
CA ILE A 350 21.05 1.46 1.64
C ILE A 350 21.23 0.34 2.67
N PRO A 351 22.39 -0.34 2.79
CA PRO A 351 22.53 -1.42 3.76
C PRO A 351 22.23 -0.97 5.19
N ARG A 352 22.65 0.25 5.55
CA ARG A 352 22.38 0.84 6.86
C ARG A 352 20.93 1.30 6.99
N ILE A 353 20.35 1.93 5.97
CA ILE A 353 18.94 2.33 5.97
C ILE A 353 18.06 1.09 6.21
N GLN A 354 18.29 0.02 5.47
CA GLN A 354 17.55 -1.23 5.58
C GLN A 354 17.69 -1.86 6.98
N GLN A 355 18.90 -1.83 7.56
CA GLN A 355 19.12 -2.29 8.93
C GLN A 355 18.31 -1.47 9.95
N GLU A 356 18.34 -0.15 9.84
CA GLU A 356 17.65 0.76 10.77
C GLU A 356 16.12 0.69 10.61
N VAL A 357 15.60 0.52 9.39
CA VAL A 357 14.17 0.28 9.14
C VAL A 357 13.74 -1.07 9.73
N ARG A 358 14.50 -2.15 9.50
CA ARG A 358 14.22 -3.47 10.10
C ARG A 358 14.29 -3.45 11.64
N GLY A 359 15.18 -2.62 12.18
CA GLY A 359 15.28 -2.37 13.62
C GLY A 359 14.21 -1.44 14.19
N GLY A 360 13.33 -0.88 13.35
CA GLY A 360 12.27 0.05 13.75
C GLY A 360 12.76 1.46 14.14
N ASN A 361 14.02 1.79 13.86
CA ASN A 361 14.61 3.11 14.15
C ASN A 361 14.27 4.15 13.08
N ILE A 362 13.94 3.70 11.87
CA ILE A 362 13.45 4.54 10.76
C ILE A 362 12.11 3.99 10.30
N ASP A 363 11.13 4.88 10.14
CA ASP A 363 9.86 4.58 9.49
C ASP A 363 10.02 4.77 7.98
N LEU A 364 9.90 3.68 7.21
CA LEU A 364 10.07 3.68 5.76
C LEU A 364 9.13 4.68 5.07
N LEU A 365 7.86 4.72 5.49
CA LEU A 365 6.83 5.54 4.84
C LEU A 365 7.00 7.03 5.16
N ARG A 366 7.75 7.37 6.20
CA ARG A 366 8.07 8.77 6.57
C ARG A 366 9.45 9.21 6.11
N MET A 367 10.29 8.29 5.63
CA MET A 367 11.57 8.63 5.07
C MET A 367 11.35 9.23 3.67
N ALA A 368 11.90 10.43 3.44
CA ALA A 368 11.84 11.02 2.13
C ALA A 368 12.64 10.17 1.14
N ARG A 369 12.05 9.88 -0.02
CA ARG A 369 12.62 8.99 -1.04
C ARG A 369 12.51 9.63 -2.40
N ARG A 370 13.48 9.37 -3.29
CA ARG A 370 13.44 9.91 -4.65
C ARG A 370 12.20 9.38 -5.37
N LEU A 371 11.46 10.29 -5.99
CA LEU A 371 10.19 10.01 -6.64
C LEU A 371 10.41 9.76 -8.13
N ASP A 372 10.07 8.55 -8.56
CA ASP A 372 10.16 8.10 -9.93
C ASP A 372 8.74 7.84 -10.49
N VAL A 373 8.60 7.98 -11.80
CA VAL A 373 7.36 7.66 -12.52
C VAL A 373 7.65 6.50 -13.45
N HIS A 374 7.05 5.34 -13.16
CA HIS A 374 7.24 4.11 -13.91
C HIS A 374 6.05 3.88 -14.84
N LEU A 375 6.30 3.79 -16.14
CA LEU A 375 5.24 3.68 -17.14
C LEU A 375 5.05 2.23 -17.59
N VAL A 376 3.80 1.85 -17.85
CA VAL A 376 3.45 0.67 -18.64
C VAL A 376 2.69 1.18 -19.86
N VAL A 377 3.32 1.15 -21.03
CA VAL A 377 2.80 1.76 -22.26
C VAL A 377 2.13 0.70 -23.13
N ILE A 378 0.86 0.94 -23.43
CA ILE A 378 0.01 0.15 -24.29
C ILE A 378 -0.26 0.96 -25.57
N ALA A 379 0.28 0.46 -26.68
CA ALA A 379 0.05 0.92 -28.04
C ALA A 379 -1.30 0.34 -28.52
N GLU A 380 -2.37 1.14 -28.44
CA GLU A 380 -3.73 0.67 -28.74
C GLU A 380 -3.97 0.48 -30.25
N GLY A 381 -3.11 1.03 -31.11
CA GLY A 381 -3.22 0.88 -32.56
C GLY A 381 -3.04 -0.56 -33.04
N ASP A 382 -2.23 -1.36 -32.32
CA ASP A 382 -2.03 -2.79 -32.58
C ASP A 382 -2.19 -3.68 -31.33
N GLY A 383 -2.57 -3.10 -30.19
CA GLY A 383 -2.84 -3.82 -28.95
C GLY A 383 -1.59 -4.41 -28.30
N THR A 384 -0.46 -3.72 -28.38
CA THR A 384 0.82 -4.20 -27.84
C THR A 384 1.28 -3.41 -26.62
N MET A 385 2.00 -4.07 -25.72
CA MET A 385 2.75 -3.44 -24.64
C MET A 385 4.22 -3.28 -25.05
N ILE A 386 4.79 -2.11 -24.79
CA ILE A 386 6.14 -1.73 -25.23
C ILE A 386 7.18 -2.10 -24.18
N LEU A 387 8.16 -2.94 -24.50
CA LEU A 387 9.27 -3.26 -23.60
C LEU A 387 10.53 -2.50 -23.98
N THR A 388 11.31 -2.02 -23.00
CA THR A 388 12.64 -1.43 -23.26
C THR A 388 13.74 -2.16 -22.51
N ARG A 389 14.94 -2.13 -23.06
CA ARG A 389 16.12 -2.71 -22.42
C ARG A 389 17.08 -1.62 -21.99
N ARG A 390 17.40 -1.59 -20.70
CA ARG A 390 18.36 -0.65 -20.12
C ARG A 390 19.77 -0.91 -20.66
N GLY A 391 20.47 0.18 -20.96
CA GLY A 391 21.85 0.18 -21.39
C GLY A 391 22.81 -0.17 -20.26
N ARG A 392 24.05 -0.52 -20.63
CA ARG A 392 25.09 -0.88 -19.65
C ARG A 392 25.63 0.30 -18.84
N HIS A 393 25.31 1.52 -19.25
CA HIS A 393 25.79 2.75 -18.61
C HIS A 393 24.80 3.32 -17.58
N VAL A 394 23.60 2.73 -17.49
CA VAL A 394 22.63 3.07 -16.46
C VAL A 394 23.11 2.44 -15.16
N ALA A 395 23.17 3.25 -14.10
CA ALA A 395 23.69 2.82 -12.80
C ALA A 395 22.79 1.77 -12.14
N THR A 396 21.48 1.93 -12.29
CA THR A 396 20.47 1.02 -11.78
C THR A 396 20.10 -0.01 -12.84
N GLU A 397 20.25 -1.29 -12.50
CA GLU A 397 19.75 -2.44 -13.27
C GLU A 397 20.18 -2.56 -14.75
N PRO A 398 21.48 -2.43 -15.08
CA PRO A 398 21.97 -2.46 -16.44
C PRO A 398 21.65 -3.77 -17.18
N GLY A 399 21.11 -3.66 -18.39
CA GLY A 399 20.88 -4.80 -19.29
C GLY A 399 19.59 -5.59 -19.03
N THR A 400 18.78 -5.19 -18.06
CA THR A 400 17.44 -5.73 -17.76
C THR A 400 16.37 -5.16 -18.69
N TRP A 401 15.24 -5.86 -18.77
CA TRP A 401 14.05 -5.40 -19.49
C TRP A 401 13.08 -4.69 -18.55
N MET A 402 12.40 -3.69 -19.09
CA MET A 402 11.28 -3.00 -18.48
C MET A 402 10.03 -3.15 -19.36
N VAL A 403 8.85 -3.16 -18.74
CA VAL A 403 7.56 -3.21 -19.48
C VAL A 403 7.14 -1.87 -20.08
N SER A 404 7.94 -0.83 -19.87
CA SER A 404 8.07 0.33 -20.75
C SER A 404 9.31 1.13 -20.40
N VAL A 405 9.17 2.32 -19.84
CA VAL A 405 10.23 3.25 -19.43
C VAL A 405 9.86 3.82 -18.06
N GLY A 406 10.83 4.39 -17.36
CA GLY A 406 10.56 5.06 -16.11
C GLY A 406 11.70 5.98 -15.75
N GLU A 407 11.39 7.06 -15.06
CA GLU A 407 12.40 8.08 -14.75
C GLU A 407 12.10 8.83 -13.45
N SER A 408 13.17 9.28 -12.81
CA SER A 408 13.09 10.16 -11.65
C SER A 408 12.56 11.54 -12.03
N MET A 409 11.59 12.03 -11.25
CA MET A 409 11.04 13.37 -11.42
C MET A 409 12.11 14.43 -11.17
N ASP A 410 12.27 15.33 -12.13
CA ASP A 410 13.23 16.43 -12.11
C ASP A 410 12.55 17.73 -11.68
N TRP A 411 13.14 18.41 -10.71
CA TRP A 411 12.48 19.58 -10.12
C TRP A 411 12.34 20.74 -11.11
N GLU A 412 13.28 20.90 -12.04
CA GLU A 412 13.31 22.06 -12.94
C GLU A 412 12.73 21.73 -14.32
N GLN A 413 12.81 20.46 -14.74
CA GLN A 413 12.34 20.04 -16.06
C GLN A 413 10.86 19.60 -16.08
N ASP A 414 10.33 19.12 -14.94
CA ASP A 414 8.97 18.55 -14.87
C ASP A 414 7.93 19.53 -14.30
N LEU A 415 8.08 20.82 -14.61
CA LEU A 415 7.19 21.86 -14.11
C LEU A 415 5.90 21.98 -14.91
N THR A 416 4.78 22.16 -14.19
CA THR A 416 3.52 22.65 -14.76
C THR A 416 3.62 24.11 -15.19
N SER A 417 2.60 24.61 -15.90
CA SER A 417 2.47 26.05 -16.21
C SER A 417 2.42 26.94 -14.97
N ALA A 418 2.06 26.38 -13.80
CA ALA A 418 2.09 27.05 -12.51
C ALA A 418 3.47 27.02 -11.82
N GLY A 419 4.48 26.41 -12.44
CA GLY A 419 5.84 26.33 -11.89
C GLY A 419 6.02 25.30 -10.77
N VAL A 420 5.13 24.32 -10.67
CA VAL A 420 5.18 23.23 -9.67
C VAL A 420 5.58 21.93 -10.36
N PRO A 421 6.57 21.15 -9.83
CA PRO A 421 6.96 19.88 -10.42
C PRO A 421 5.81 18.86 -10.33
N HIS A 422 5.60 18.05 -11.36
CA HIS A 422 4.40 17.23 -11.47
C HIS A 422 4.61 15.90 -12.22
N PRO A 423 4.05 14.77 -11.72
CA PRO A 423 4.25 13.45 -12.33
C PRO A 423 3.84 13.35 -13.81
N ALA A 424 2.77 14.05 -14.21
CA ALA A 424 2.34 14.05 -15.61
C ALA A 424 3.35 14.73 -16.55
N ALA A 425 4.12 15.72 -16.07
CA ALA A 425 5.19 16.32 -16.86
C ALA A 425 6.34 15.33 -17.04
N THR A 426 6.75 14.63 -15.97
CA THR A 426 7.74 13.54 -16.02
C THR A 426 7.31 12.43 -16.97
N ALA A 427 6.07 11.96 -16.89
CA ALA A 427 5.55 10.92 -17.78
C ALA A 427 5.63 11.36 -19.26
N ARG A 428 5.24 12.59 -19.57
CA ARG A 428 5.32 13.12 -20.95
C ARG A 428 6.76 13.29 -21.41
N ARG A 429 7.64 13.77 -20.54
CA ARG A 429 9.07 13.92 -20.82
C ARG A 429 9.68 12.56 -21.13
N CYS A 430 9.51 11.58 -20.26
CA CYS A 430 9.97 10.19 -20.44
C CYS A 430 9.48 9.56 -21.76
N LEU A 431 8.23 9.82 -22.18
CA LEU A 431 7.74 9.33 -23.48
C LEU A 431 8.35 10.05 -24.69
N SER A 432 8.73 11.32 -24.54
CA SER A 432 9.21 12.18 -25.64
C SER A 432 10.72 12.29 -25.76
N GLU A 433 11.47 11.97 -24.69
CA GLU A 433 12.90 12.16 -24.63
C GLU A 433 13.66 11.24 -25.58
N ARG A 434 14.76 11.77 -26.12
CA ARG A 434 15.51 11.11 -27.20
C ARG A 434 16.14 9.80 -26.75
N ASP A 435 16.59 9.75 -25.51
CA ASP A 435 17.27 8.62 -24.86
C ASP A 435 16.31 7.62 -24.22
N GLU A 436 15.00 7.89 -24.30
CA GLU A 436 13.89 7.04 -23.87
C GLU A 436 13.11 6.49 -25.08
N LEU A 437 11.81 6.81 -25.25
CA LEU A 437 11.00 6.36 -26.40
C LEU A 437 11.02 7.31 -27.61
N ASN A 438 11.41 8.57 -27.41
CA ASN A 438 11.51 9.60 -28.44
C ASN A 438 10.22 9.80 -29.28
N LEU A 439 9.05 9.67 -28.63
CA LEU A 439 7.76 9.80 -29.31
C LEU A 439 7.43 11.27 -29.64
N PRO A 440 6.87 11.55 -30.82
CA PRO A 440 6.48 12.90 -31.22
C PRO A 440 5.29 13.42 -30.42
N SER A 441 5.27 14.72 -30.17
CA SER A 441 4.25 15.40 -29.36
C SER A 441 2.81 15.18 -29.84
N GLU A 442 2.63 14.99 -31.15
CA GLU A 442 1.35 14.73 -31.81
C GLU A 442 0.72 13.42 -31.33
N LEU A 443 1.52 12.38 -31.11
CA LEU A 443 1.04 11.10 -30.56
C LEU A 443 0.72 11.24 -29.06
N LEU A 444 1.55 11.98 -28.33
CA LEU A 444 1.41 12.19 -26.89
C LEU A 444 0.20 13.04 -26.50
N GLY A 445 -0.30 13.88 -27.41
CA GLY A 445 -1.53 14.66 -27.18
C GLY A 445 -2.77 13.79 -26.95
N SER A 446 -2.75 12.54 -27.41
CA SER A 446 -3.83 11.57 -27.21
C SER A 446 -3.57 10.55 -26.08
N ALA A 447 -2.42 10.64 -25.42
CA ALA A 447 -2.03 9.70 -24.37
C ALA A 447 -2.93 9.85 -23.14
N ARG A 448 -3.48 8.73 -22.69
CA ARG A 448 -4.23 8.60 -21.43
C ARG A 448 -3.28 8.08 -20.36
N LEU A 449 -3.01 8.89 -19.34
CA LEU A 449 -2.11 8.59 -18.23
C LEU A 449 -2.93 8.35 -16.97
N GLN A 450 -2.87 7.14 -16.41
CA GLN A 450 -3.64 6.77 -15.22
C GLN A 450 -2.71 6.21 -14.15
N LEU A 451 -2.80 6.74 -12.93
CA LEU A 451 -2.08 6.18 -11.79
C LEU A 451 -2.73 4.84 -11.40
N ILE A 452 -1.94 3.85 -11.04
CA ILE A 452 -2.43 2.52 -10.66
C ILE A 452 -2.03 2.16 -9.23
N ALA A 453 -0.78 2.45 -8.86
CA ALA A 453 -0.22 2.10 -7.56
C ALA A 453 0.97 3.01 -7.20
N ILE A 454 1.33 3.01 -5.92
CA ILE A 454 2.56 3.60 -5.39
C ILE A 454 3.37 2.45 -4.79
N ALA A 455 4.64 2.32 -5.17
CA ALA A 455 5.48 1.22 -4.75
C ALA A 455 6.93 1.65 -4.51
N THR A 456 7.52 1.18 -3.42
CA THR A 456 8.91 1.42 -3.09
C THR A 456 9.81 0.32 -3.61
N GLU A 457 10.82 0.69 -4.37
CA GLU A 457 11.91 -0.21 -4.76
C GLU A 457 12.97 -0.23 -3.65
N TRP A 458 12.86 -1.24 -2.78
CA TRP A 458 13.66 -1.44 -1.57
C TRP A 458 15.17 -1.53 -1.83
N SER A 459 15.57 -2.07 -2.98
CA SER A 459 16.97 -2.19 -3.39
C SER A 459 17.60 -0.86 -3.78
N GLU A 460 16.79 0.13 -4.14
CA GLU A 460 17.23 1.45 -4.61
C GLU A 460 16.76 2.59 -3.70
N MET A 461 15.86 2.29 -2.74
CA MET A 461 15.16 3.27 -1.90
C MET A 461 14.44 4.36 -2.71
N LEU A 462 13.89 3.97 -3.86
CA LEU A 462 13.08 4.81 -4.73
C LEU A 462 11.60 4.55 -4.46
N VAL A 463 10.78 5.57 -4.59
CA VAL A 463 9.33 5.40 -4.65
C VAL A 463 8.84 5.65 -6.07
N ASN A 464 8.08 4.72 -6.60
CA ASN A 464 7.61 4.67 -7.97
C ASN A 464 6.10 4.91 -8.00
N LEU A 465 5.68 5.93 -8.76
CA LEU A 465 4.30 6.04 -9.22
C LEU A 465 4.13 5.13 -10.44
N VAL A 466 3.34 4.07 -10.29
CA VAL A 466 3.05 3.14 -11.40
C VAL A 466 1.93 3.72 -12.25
N VAL A 467 2.23 4.04 -13.51
CA VAL A 467 1.31 4.71 -14.43
C VAL A 467 1.01 3.81 -15.63
N LYS A 468 -0.27 3.53 -15.83
CA LYS A 468 -0.80 2.94 -17.07
C LYS A 468 -0.91 4.02 -18.13
N VAL A 469 -0.31 3.77 -19.29
CA VAL A 469 -0.32 4.69 -20.43
C VAL A 469 -0.96 4.02 -21.62
N LYS A 470 -2.06 4.57 -22.13
CA LYS A 470 -2.72 4.12 -23.36
C LYS A 470 -2.62 5.18 -24.45
N ILE A 471 -2.12 4.81 -25.63
CA ILE A 471 -1.94 5.73 -26.76
C ILE A 471 -2.72 5.19 -27.98
N PRO A 472 -3.91 5.76 -28.31
CA PRO A 472 -4.84 5.23 -29.32
C PRO A 472 -4.23 4.93 -30.70
N ASN A 473 -3.36 5.81 -31.19
CA ASN A 473 -2.85 5.75 -32.57
C ASN A 473 -1.40 5.25 -32.66
N LEU A 474 -0.85 4.73 -31.56
CA LEU A 474 0.51 4.21 -31.54
C LEU A 474 0.50 2.72 -31.89
N THR A 475 1.44 2.29 -32.71
CA THR A 475 1.78 0.88 -32.95
C THR A 475 3.21 0.58 -32.52
N ALA A 476 3.55 -0.69 -32.29
CA ALA A 476 4.92 -1.11 -32.01
C ALA A 476 5.89 -0.71 -33.13
N LYS A 477 5.41 -0.70 -34.38
CA LYS A 477 6.18 -0.24 -35.54
C LYS A 477 6.54 1.25 -35.43
N ASP A 478 5.59 2.08 -35.02
CA ASP A 478 5.83 3.52 -34.84
C ASP A 478 6.87 3.76 -33.74
N VAL A 479 6.76 3.03 -32.62
CA VAL A 479 7.78 3.07 -31.55
C VAL A 479 9.16 2.74 -32.10
N GLY A 480 9.30 1.67 -32.90
CA GLY A 480 10.58 1.31 -33.53
C GLY A 480 11.14 2.37 -34.49
N LEU A 481 10.28 3.12 -35.19
CA LEU A 481 10.69 4.22 -36.08
C LEU A 481 11.19 5.44 -35.31
N HIS A 482 10.60 5.71 -34.15
CA HIS A 482 10.92 6.86 -33.32
C HIS A 482 12.06 6.60 -32.35
N PHE A 483 12.15 5.41 -31.78
CA PHE A 483 13.15 5.02 -30.80
C PHE A 483 14.58 5.35 -31.25
N ARG A 484 15.36 5.93 -30.34
CA ARG A 484 16.79 6.18 -30.53
C ARG A 484 17.52 5.61 -29.33
N ARG A 485 18.66 4.98 -29.57
CA ARG A 485 19.49 4.45 -28.49
C ARG A 485 20.01 5.59 -27.61
N GLY A 486 19.88 5.41 -26.30
CA GLY A 486 20.39 6.29 -25.27
C GLY A 486 20.59 5.50 -23.98
N GLU A 487 19.86 5.88 -22.93
CA GLU A 487 19.79 5.08 -21.70
C GLU A 487 19.16 3.72 -21.97
N ASN A 488 18.13 3.68 -22.82
CA ASN A 488 17.64 2.44 -23.39
C ASN A 488 18.37 2.10 -24.68
N VAL A 489 18.79 0.83 -24.80
CA VAL A 489 19.58 0.35 -25.95
C VAL A 489 18.76 -0.44 -26.95
N GLN A 490 17.56 -0.87 -26.54
CA GLN A 490 16.65 -1.66 -27.35
C GLN A 490 15.20 -1.41 -26.92
N VAL A 491 14.29 -1.52 -27.89
CA VAL A 491 12.85 -1.54 -27.68
C VAL A 491 12.28 -2.79 -28.34
N ASP A 492 11.24 -3.35 -27.74
CA ASP A 492 10.48 -4.49 -28.23
C ASP A 492 9.01 -4.33 -27.85
N SER A 493 8.18 -5.31 -28.22
CA SER A 493 6.77 -5.29 -27.88
C SER A 493 6.21 -6.69 -27.77
N VAL A 494 5.24 -6.88 -26.89
CA VAL A 494 4.44 -8.10 -26.80
C VAL A 494 2.96 -7.76 -26.91
N PRO A 495 2.09 -8.66 -27.39
CA PRO A 495 0.65 -8.45 -27.32
C PRO A 495 0.22 -8.14 -25.88
N PHE A 496 -0.60 -7.11 -25.67
CA PHE A 496 -1.15 -6.82 -24.34
C PHE A 496 -2.40 -7.69 -24.11
N THR A 497 -2.16 -8.94 -23.74
CA THR A 497 -3.19 -9.93 -23.43
C THR A 497 -2.93 -10.55 -22.06
N SER A 498 -3.96 -11.16 -21.46
CA SER A 498 -3.79 -11.88 -20.18
C SER A 498 -2.71 -12.96 -20.27
N ASP A 499 -2.63 -13.69 -21.38
CA ASP A 499 -1.60 -14.71 -21.63
C ASP A 499 -0.20 -14.13 -21.63
N SER A 500 0.04 -13.12 -22.47
CA SER A 500 1.37 -12.51 -22.57
C SER A 500 1.81 -11.86 -21.26
N CYS A 501 0.88 -11.27 -20.51
CA CYS A 501 1.18 -10.72 -19.18
C CYS A 501 1.56 -11.83 -18.20
N VAL A 502 0.78 -12.92 -18.14
CA VAL A 502 1.03 -14.06 -17.26
C VAL A 502 2.35 -14.77 -17.62
N ASP A 503 2.64 -14.94 -18.90
CA ASP A 503 3.87 -15.55 -19.38
C ASP A 503 5.09 -14.73 -18.97
N LEU A 504 5.03 -13.40 -19.10
CA LEU A 504 6.10 -12.51 -18.70
C LEU A 504 6.30 -12.50 -17.17
N LEU A 505 5.20 -12.47 -16.40
CA LEU A 505 5.21 -12.56 -14.94
C LEU A 505 5.81 -13.89 -14.44
N ARG A 506 5.50 -15.01 -15.10
CA ARG A 506 6.04 -16.33 -14.77
C ARG A 506 7.50 -16.46 -15.16
N ALA A 507 7.86 -16.01 -16.35
CA ALA A 507 9.22 -16.11 -16.86
C ALA A 507 10.19 -15.21 -16.10
N GLY A 508 9.73 -14.08 -15.58
CA GLY A 508 10.55 -13.05 -14.91
C GLY A 508 11.65 -12.51 -15.82
N SER A 509 11.56 -12.76 -17.13
CA SER A 509 12.63 -12.54 -18.09
C SER A 509 12.06 -12.45 -19.50
N PHE A 510 12.78 -11.77 -20.39
CA PHE A 510 12.35 -11.54 -21.77
C PHE A 510 13.51 -11.72 -22.75
N SER A 511 13.18 -12.28 -23.91
CA SER A 511 14.07 -12.43 -25.05
C SER A 511 13.64 -11.47 -26.15
N GLY A 512 14.37 -10.38 -26.31
CA GLY A 512 14.11 -9.44 -27.40
C GLY A 512 14.25 -10.09 -28.78
N SER A 513 13.44 -9.61 -29.72
CA SER A 513 13.45 -9.92 -31.14
C SER A 513 14.79 -9.61 -31.82
N ILE A 514 15.54 -8.64 -31.28
CA ILE A 514 16.85 -8.21 -31.76
C ILE A 514 17.91 -8.62 -30.71
N GLY A 515 18.95 -9.36 -31.10
CA GLY A 515 20.02 -9.77 -30.15
C GLY A 515 20.22 -11.28 -29.97
N GLY A 516 19.76 -12.11 -30.90
CA GLY A 516 20.17 -13.52 -30.99
C GLY A 516 19.60 -14.45 -29.93
N GLY A 517 18.46 -14.09 -29.31
CA GLY A 517 17.76 -14.96 -28.36
C GLY A 517 18.28 -14.93 -26.93
N VAL A 518 19.17 -14.00 -26.56
CA VAL A 518 19.66 -13.85 -25.18
C VAL A 518 18.51 -13.40 -24.28
N THR A 519 18.03 -14.30 -23.43
CA THR A 519 17.04 -14.02 -22.38
C THR A 519 17.70 -13.26 -21.24
N THR A 520 17.13 -12.11 -20.85
CA THR A 520 17.57 -11.36 -19.67
C THR A 520 16.41 -11.06 -18.73
N PRO A 521 16.67 -10.84 -17.43
CA PRO A 521 15.63 -10.55 -16.45
C PRO A 521 14.80 -9.33 -16.85
N VAL A 522 13.51 -9.37 -16.52
CA VAL A 522 12.67 -8.18 -16.38
C VAL A 522 12.84 -7.69 -14.95
N ASN A 523 13.04 -6.40 -14.74
CA ASN A 523 13.26 -5.89 -13.39
C ASN A 523 12.01 -6.01 -12.49
N ASP A 524 12.23 -6.03 -11.17
CA ASP A 524 11.18 -6.33 -10.20
C ASP A 524 10.05 -5.29 -10.23
N ILE A 525 10.40 -3.99 -10.35
CA ILE A 525 9.40 -2.93 -10.44
C ILE A 525 8.54 -3.05 -11.70
N SER A 526 9.10 -3.48 -12.84
CA SER A 526 8.31 -3.69 -14.06
C SER A 526 7.37 -4.87 -13.94
N LEU A 527 7.77 -5.94 -13.27
CA LEU A 527 6.89 -7.09 -13.06
C LEU A 527 5.76 -6.75 -12.10
N VAL A 528 6.02 -5.98 -11.03
CA VAL A 528 4.96 -5.49 -10.13
C VAL A 528 4.05 -4.49 -10.85
N ALA A 529 4.60 -3.59 -11.65
CA ALA A 529 3.83 -2.65 -12.46
C ALA A 529 2.96 -3.38 -13.50
N LEU A 530 3.52 -4.37 -14.19
CA LEU A 530 2.79 -5.24 -15.12
C LEU A 530 1.63 -5.94 -14.45
N LEU A 531 1.86 -6.51 -13.27
CA LEU A 531 0.83 -7.16 -12.49
C LEU A 531 -0.29 -6.17 -12.14
N ALA A 532 0.04 -4.98 -11.63
CA ALA A 532 -0.94 -3.98 -11.25
C ALA A 532 -1.77 -3.50 -12.46
N VAL A 533 -1.11 -3.28 -13.60
CA VAL A 533 -1.78 -2.88 -14.86
C VAL A 533 -2.63 -4.01 -15.42
N ALA A 534 -2.14 -5.25 -15.44
CA ALA A 534 -2.91 -6.41 -15.88
C ALA A 534 -4.15 -6.62 -15.02
N ARG A 535 -4.05 -6.46 -13.69
CA ARG A 535 -5.20 -6.53 -12.76
C ARG A 535 -6.25 -5.44 -12.99
N SER A 536 -5.85 -4.28 -13.52
CA SER A 536 -6.77 -3.19 -13.88
C SER A 536 -7.53 -3.42 -15.20
N GLU A 537 -7.05 -4.34 -16.05
CA GLU A 537 -7.60 -4.56 -17.40
C GLU A 537 -8.24 -5.95 -17.57
N PHE A 538 -7.75 -6.95 -16.83
CA PHE A 538 -8.21 -8.33 -16.90
C PHE A 538 -8.75 -8.79 -15.55
N SER A 539 -9.79 -9.64 -15.60
CA SER A 539 -10.37 -10.21 -14.39
C SER A 539 -9.36 -11.07 -13.64
N LEU A 540 -9.58 -11.20 -12.32
CA LEU A 540 -8.74 -12.06 -11.49
C LEU A 540 -8.76 -13.49 -11.99
N SER A 541 -9.93 -14.00 -12.42
CA SER A 541 -10.09 -15.31 -13.03
C SER A 541 -9.27 -15.50 -14.30
N GLU A 542 -9.15 -14.48 -15.15
CA GLU A 542 -8.35 -14.57 -16.38
C GLU A 542 -6.86 -14.65 -16.09
N ILE A 543 -6.40 -13.97 -15.04
CA ILE A 543 -5.02 -13.99 -14.57
C ILE A 543 -4.72 -15.30 -13.80
N THR A 544 -5.68 -15.82 -13.01
CA THR A 544 -5.47 -16.99 -12.14
C THR A 544 -5.73 -18.33 -12.79
N ALA A 545 -6.73 -18.44 -13.68
CA ALA A 545 -7.10 -19.73 -14.29
C ALA A 545 -6.00 -20.30 -15.17
N ARG A 546 -5.00 -19.48 -15.49
CA ARG A 546 -3.91 -19.79 -16.40
C ARG A 546 -2.56 -19.94 -15.71
N VAL A 547 -2.50 -19.69 -14.40
CA VAL A 547 -1.31 -19.97 -13.60
C VAL A 547 -1.42 -21.29 -12.88
#